data_AF-A0A9P7C0L7-F1
#
_entry.id   AF-A0A9P7C0L7-F1
#
_cell.length_a   1.000
_cell.length_b   1.000
_cell.length_c   1.000
_cell.angle_alpha   90.00
_cell.angle_beta   90.00
_cell.angle_gamma   90.00
#
_symmetry.space_group_name_H-M   'P 1'
#
loop_
_entity.id
_entity.type
_entity.pdbx_description
1 polymer ?
#
loop_
_entity_poly.entity_id
_entity_poly.type
_entity_poly.pdbx_seq_one_letter_code
_entity_poly.pdbx_strand_id
1 'polypeptide(L)'
;MTLRRRDGLLVAIHEAALVDYAGMWLRRTEGQRLRAQLSPSAEGWKVRRALPFATPWRTLQIADRAGGLVESDLILNLNEPNALGDVSWVKPANTRPPPRKRRR
;
A
#
# COMPACT_ATOMS: atom_id res chain seq x y z
N MET A 1 2.30 -6.81 -3.62
CA MET A 1 2.84 -7.92 -4.44
C MET A 1 1.98 -8.08 -5.67
N THR A 2 2.56 -8.25 -6.86
CA THR A 2 1.81 -8.44 -8.11
C THR A 2 2.16 -9.78 -8.75
N LEU A 3 1.15 -10.51 -9.18
CA LEU A 3 1.25 -11.84 -9.79
C LEU A 3 0.59 -11.81 -11.17
N ARG A 4 1.12 -12.61 -12.09
CA ARG A 4 0.49 -12.92 -13.38
C ARG A 4 0.22 -14.42 -13.45
N ARG A 5 -1.04 -14.78 -13.70
CA ARG A 5 -1.43 -16.17 -13.97
C ARG A 5 -1.05 -16.58 -15.40
N ARG A 6 -1.01 -17.89 -15.65
CA ARG A 6 -0.67 -18.46 -16.97
C ARG A 6 -1.64 -18.03 -18.08
N ASP A 7 -2.89 -17.78 -17.73
CA ASP A 7 -3.95 -17.27 -18.63
C ASP A 7 -3.85 -15.75 -18.90
N GLY A 8 -2.87 -15.07 -18.29
CA GLY A 8 -2.66 -13.64 -18.48
C GLY A 8 -3.31 -12.76 -17.41
N LEU A 9 -4.19 -13.30 -16.56
CA LEU A 9 -4.85 -12.54 -15.50
C LEU A 9 -3.82 -11.97 -14.51
N LEU A 10 -3.96 -10.69 -14.17
CA LEU A 10 -3.08 -9.99 -13.24
C LEU A 10 -3.78 -9.83 -11.90
N VAL A 11 -3.06 -10.11 -10.81
CA VAL A 11 -3.55 -9.95 -9.44
C VAL A 11 -2.53 -9.18 -8.62
N ALA A 12 -2.92 -8.04 -8.05
CA ALA A 12 -2.12 -7.32 -7.07
C ALA A 12 -2.72 -7.48 -5.67
N ILE A 13 -1.90 -7.92 -4.72
CA ILE A 13 -2.26 -8.05 -3.31
C ILE A 13 -1.54 -6.96 -2.52
N HIS A 14 -2.29 -6.16 -1.77
CA HIS A 14 -1.76 -5.08 -0.94
C HIS A 14 -2.61 -4.89 0.33
N GLU A 15 -2.38 -3.78 1.02
CA GLU A 15 -3.11 -3.35 2.20
C GLU A 15 -3.40 -1.84 2.08
N ALA A 16 -4.47 -1.39 2.74
CA ALA A 16 -4.88 0.02 2.79
C ALA A 16 -5.32 0.38 4.22
N ALA A 17 -5.23 1.67 4.57
CA ALA A 17 -5.46 2.17 5.93
C ALA A 17 -4.63 1.42 7.00
N LEU A 18 -3.32 1.25 6.74
CA LEU A 18 -2.36 0.72 7.72
C LEU A 18 -2.10 1.78 8.80
N VAL A 19 -3.07 1.94 9.69
CA VAL A 19 -2.99 2.79 10.87
C VAL A 19 -2.92 1.87 12.06
N ASP A 20 -1.95 2.12 12.93
CA ASP A 20 -2.00 1.51 14.25
C ASP A 20 -2.03 -0.04 14.23
N TYR A 21 -1.34 -0.64 13.27
CA TYR A 21 -1.26 -2.09 13.09
C TYR A 21 0.10 -2.45 12.49
N ALA A 22 0.50 -3.72 12.58
CA ALA A 22 1.74 -4.16 11.94
C ALA A 22 1.55 -4.34 10.44
N GLY A 23 2.52 -3.86 9.65
CA GLY A 23 2.55 -4.09 8.21
C GLY A 23 2.54 -5.58 7.85
N MET A 24 1.94 -5.89 6.70
CA MET A 24 1.75 -7.25 6.23
C MET A 24 2.73 -7.58 5.09
N TRP A 25 3.40 -8.73 5.21
CA TRP A 25 3.94 -9.43 4.06
C TRP A 25 3.23 -10.77 3.85
N LEU A 26 3.44 -11.36 2.67
CA LEU A 26 2.80 -12.62 2.29
C LEU A 26 3.82 -13.75 2.33
N ARG A 27 3.52 -14.79 3.10
CA ARG A 27 4.32 -16.02 3.16
C ARG A 27 3.59 -17.14 2.44
N ARG A 28 4.26 -17.79 1.47
CA ARG A 28 3.79 -19.05 0.89
C ARG A 28 3.89 -20.14 1.96
N THR A 29 2.81 -20.87 2.16
CA THR A 29 2.75 -21.94 3.18
C THR A 29 2.81 -23.32 2.53
N GLU A 30 1.87 -23.60 1.63
CA GLU A 30 1.79 -24.87 0.91
C GLU A 30 1.13 -24.62 -0.44
N GLY A 31 1.64 -25.25 -1.51
CA GLY A 31 1.13 -24.98 -2.86
C GLY A 31 1.00 -23.48 -3.11
N GLN A 32 -0.07 -23.06 -3.77
CA GLN A 32 -0.29 -21.63 -4.06
C GLN A 32 -0.91 -20.83 -2.89
N ARG A 33 -0.94 -21.40 -1.67
CA ARG A 33 -1.55 -20.76 -0.50
C ARG A 33 -0.63 -19.72 0.12
N LEU A 34 -1.10 -18.48 0.12
CA LEU A 34 -0.45 -17.35 0.78
C LEU A 34 -1.09 -17.09 2.13
N ARG A 35 -0.26 -16.77 3.13
CA ARG A 35 -0.68 -16.38 4.47
C ARG A 35 -0.16 -14.99 4.78
N ALA A 36 -1.03 -14.15 5.35
CA ALA A 36 -0.61 -12.88 5.94
C ALA A 36 0.36 -13.16 7.09
N GLN A 37 1.53 -12.54 7.03
CA GLN A 37 2.52 -12.57 8.09
C GLN A 37 2.85 -11.12 8.45
N LEU A 38 2.49 -10.76 9.68
CA LEU A 38 2.70 -9.41 10.19
C LEU A 38 4.12 -9.25 10.71
N SER A 39 4.68 -8.07 10.48
CA SER A 39 5.96 -7.64 11.06
C SER A 39 5.95 -7.79 12.58
N PRO A 40 6.93 -8.47 13.19
CA PRO A 40 7.03 -8.52 14.63
C PRO A 40 7.61 -7.20 15.17
N SER A 41 7.26 -6.87 16.41
CA SER A 41 7.99 -5.90 17.22
C SER A 41 9.28 -6.49 17.79
N ALA A 42 10.15 -5.64 18.33
CA ALA A 42 11.36 -6.07 19.05
C ALA A 42 11.04 -7.00 20.24
N GLU A 43 9.86 -6.86 20.83
CA GLU A 43 9.41 -7.64 21.98
C GLU A 43 8.63 -8.91 21.57
N GLY A 44 8.54 -9.20 20.26
CA GLY A 44 8.04 -10.46 19.71
C GLY A 44 6.54 -10.49 19.40
N TRP A 45 5.70 -9.64 20.02
CA TRP A 45 4.31 -9.48 19.58
C TRP A 45 4.22 -8.76 18.24
N LYS A 46 3.16 -9.06 17.49
CA LYS A 46 2.88 -8.46 16.19
C LYS A 46 1.98 -7.24 16.29
N VAL A 47 0.98 -7.26 17.17
CA VAL A 47 0.08 -6.13 17.41
C VAL A 47 -0.32 -6.11 18.88
N ARG A 48 -0.29 -4.93 19.50
CA ARG A 48 -0.78 -4.69 20.86
C ARG A 48 -1.79 -3.54 20.81
N ARG A 49 -3.06 -3.80 21.15
CA ARG A 49 -4.18 -2.85 21.03
C ARG A 49 -5.23 -3.08 22.11
N ALA A 50 -5.88 -1.99 22.53
CA ALA A 50 -7.11 -2.06 23.31
C ALA A 50 -8.31 -2.29 22.39
N LEU A 51 -9.37 -2.91 22.91
CA LEU A 51 -10.63 -3.10 22.19
C LEU A 51 -11.54 -1.87 22.35
N PRO A 52 -12.39 -1.57 21.35
CA PRO A 52 -12.44 -2.19 20.02
C PRO A 52 -11.33 -1.66 19.09
N PHE A 53 -10.86 -2.50 18.16
CA PHE A 53 -9.96 -2.07 17.08
C PHE A 53 -10.31 -2.79 15.77
N ALA A 54 -9.99 -2.16 14.64
CA ALA A 54 -10.08 -2.75 13.32
C ALA A 54 -8.67 -3.10 12.79
N THR A 55 -8.62 -4.07 11.89
CA THR A 55 -7.39 -4.33 11.13
C THR A 55 -7.42 -3.53 9.82
N PRO A 56 -6.25 -3.21 9.23
CA PRO A 56 -6.18 -2.63 7.89
C PRO A 56 -6.87 -3.50 6.85
N TRP A 57 -7.31 -2.88 5.76
CA TRP A 57 -7.89 -3.59 4.62
C TRP A 57 -6.84 -4.46 3.95
N ARG A 58 -7.22 -5.68 3.54
CA ARG A 58 -6.42 -6.50 2.60
C ARG A 58 -7.07 -6.40 1.24
N THR A 59 -6.31 -5.99 0.25
CA THR A 59 -6.84 -5.73 -1.09
C THR A 59 -6.37 -6.79 -2.08
N LEU A 60 -7.27 -7.16 -2.98
CA LEU A 60 -6.98 -7.93 -4.19
C LEU A 60 -7.50 -7.12 -5.37
N GLN A 61 -6.59 -6.53 -6.14
CA GLN A 61 -6.93 -5.92 -7.42
C GLN A 61 -6.73 -6.96 -8.50
N ILE A 62 -7.73 -7.16 -9.36
CA ILE A 62 -7.73 -8.18 -10.41
C ILE A 62 -8.04 -7.49 -11.74
N ALA A 63 -7.19 -7.71 -12.75
CA ALA A 63 -7.38 -7.08 -14.06
C ALA A 63 -6.82 -7.94 -15.20
N ASP A 64 -7.40 -7.79 -16.39
CA ASP A 64 -6.94 -8.47 -17.61
C ASP A 64 -5.76 -7.77 -18.29
N ARG A 65 -5.48 -6.51 -17.92
CA ARG A 65 -4.35 -5.71 -18.42
C ARG A 65 -3.65 -4.95 -17.30
N ALA A 66 -2.36 -4.69 -17.47
CA ALA A 66 -1.55 -4.01 -16.44
C ALA A 66 -2.07 -2.61 -16.10
N GLY A 67 -2.56 -1.86 -17.09
CA GLY A 67 -3.16 -0.55 -16.85
C GLY A 67 -4.39 -0.60 -15.92
N GLY A 68 -5.18 -1.68 -15.94
CA GLY A 68 -6.33 -1.83 -15.05
C GLY A 68 -5.95 -1.95 -13.57
N LEU A 69 -4.73 -2.41 -13.26
CA LEU A 69 -4.22 -2.37 -11.88
C LEU A 69 -3.78 -0.96 -11.47
N VAL A 70 -3.20 -0.20 -12.40
CA VAL A 70 -2.68 1.16 -12.17
C VAL A 70 -3.80 2.19 -12.04
N GLU A 71 -4.85 2.04 -12.84
CA GLU A 71 -6.01 2.95 -12.90
C GLU A 71 -7.01 2.73 -11.74
N SER A 72 -6.77 1.77 -10.86
CA SER A 72 -7.71 1.46 -9.78
C SER A 72 -7.48 2.35 -8.55
N ASP A 73 -8.51 3.11 -8.18
CA ASP A 73 -8.54 3.94 -6.96
C ASP A 73 -8.80 3.17 -5.65
N LEU A 74 -8.91 1.82 -5.70
CA LEU A 74 -9.28 0.98 -4.56
C LEU A 74 -8.48 1.28 -3.28
N ILE A 75 -7.18 1.52 -3.39
CA ILE A 75 -6.34 1.81 -2.21
C ILE A 75 -6.76 3.14 -1.58
N LEU A 76 -7.00 4.18 -2.36
CA LEU A 76 -7.43 5.49 -1.86
C LEU A 76 -8.83 5.42 -1.26
N ASN A 77 -9.77 4.74 -1.93
CA ASN A 77 -11.17 4.61 -1.50
C ASN A 77 -11.34 3.86 -0.17
N LEU A 78 -10.33 3.10 0.26
CA LEU A 78 -10.35 2.36 1.52
C LEU A 78 -9.66 3.10 2.68
N ASN A 79 -9.16 4.32 2.44
CA ASN A 79 -8.68 5.20 3.50
C ASN A 79 -9.79 6.14 3.97
N GLU A 80 -9.66 6.60 5.22
CA GLU A 80 -10.50 7.66 5.74
C GLU A 80 -10.35 8.95 4.90
N PRO A 81 -11.41 9.76 4.77
CA PRO A 81 -11.34 11.06 4.12
C PRO A 81 -10.28 11.97 4.77
N ASN A 82 -9.87 13.00 4.03
CA ASN A 82 -8.91 14.00 4.51
C ASN A 82 -9.31 14.57 5.89
N ALA A 83 -8.50 14.28 6.91
CA ALA A 83 -8.69 14.76 8.27
C ALA A 83 -8.02 16.12 8.56
N LEU A 84 -7.24 16.67 7.61
CA LEU A 84 -6.45 17.90 7.79
C LEU A 84 -7.19 19.19 7.41
N GLY A 85 -8.40 19.10 6.84
CA GLY A 85 -9.15 20.27 6.39
C GLY A 85 -8.51 20.95 5.17
N ASP A 86 -8.33 22.27 5.21
CA ASP A 86 -7.69 23.00 4.11
C ASP A 86 -6.21 22.62 3.97
N VAL A 87 -5.90 21.99 2.85
CA VAL A 87 -4.53 21.58 2.47
C VAL A 87 -4.00 22.41 1.30
N SER A 88 -4.53 23.62 1.07
CA SER A 88 -4.09 24.53 0.01
C SER A 88 -2.59 24.88 0.06
N TRP A 89 -1.97 24.72 1.24
CA TRP A 89 -0.53 24.88 1.47
C TRP A 89 0.33 23.73 0.92
N VAL A 90 -0.25 22.56 0.62
CA VAL A 90 0.46 21.43 -0.01
C VAL A 90 0.67 21.73 -1.50
N LYS A 91 1.92 21.98 -1.90
CA LYS A 91 2.30 22.28 -3.29
C LYS A 91 3.27 21.21 -3.83
N PRO A 92 2.89 20.42 -4.84
CA PRO A 92 3.81 19.53 -5.54
C PRO A 92 4.97 20.31 -6.18
N ALA A 93 6.20 19.79 -6.11
CA ALA A 93 7.37 20.44 -6.69
C ALA A 93 8.32 19.44 -7.36
N ASN A 94 8.97 19.88 -8.43
CA ASN A 94 10.03 19.13 -9.11
C ASN A 94 11.39 19.54 -8.54
N THR A 95 12.25 18.56 -8.22
CA THR A 95 13.57 18.78 -7.61
C THR A 95 14.66 19.18 -8.62
N ARG A 96 14.30 19.72 -9.80
CA ARG A 96 15.31 20.10 -10.79
C ARG A 96 16.23 21.18 -10.18
N PRO A 97 17.53 20.91 -10.02
CA PRO A 97 18.43 21.91 -9.49
C PRO A 97 18.47 23.12 -10.44
N PRO A 98 18.60 24.35 -9.91
CA PRO A 98 18.66 25.54 -10.74
C PRO A 98 19.86 25.47 -11.70
N PRO A 99 19.75 26.02 -12.93
CA PRO A 99 20.86 26.02 -13.87
C PRO A 99 22.08 26.72 -13.25
N ARG A 100 23.23 26.04 -13.22
CA ARG A 100 24.50 26.65 -12.78
C ARG A 100 24.80 27.83 -13.70
N LYS A 101 24.75 29.05 -13.17
CA LYS A 101 25.28 30.23 -13.87
C LYS A 101 26.77 29.98 -14.11
N ARG A 102 27.17 29.68 -15.35
CA ARG A 102 28.58 29.72 -15.76
C ARG A 102 29.03 31.17 -15.59
N ARG A 103 29.91 31.44 -14.61
CA ARG A 103 30.68 32.69 -14.61
C ARG A 103 31.57 32.65 -15.86
N ARG A 104 31.42 33.67 -16.71
CA ARG A 104 32.38 34.00 -17.77
C ARG A 104 33.58 34.67 -17.13
#